data_AF-A0AAJ1FYQ9-F1
#
_entry.id   AF-A0AAJ1FYQ9-F1
#
_cell.length_a   1.000
_cell.length_b   1.000
_cell.length_c   1.000
_cell.angle_alpha   90.00
_cell.angle_beta   90.00
_cell.angle_gamma   90.00
#
_symmetry.space_group_name_H-M   'P 1'
#
loop_
_entity.id
_entity.type
_entity.pdbx_description
1 polymer ?
#
loop_
_entity_poly.entity_id
_entity_poly.type
_entity_poly.pdbx_seq_one_letter_code
_entity_poly.pdbx_strand_id
1 'polypeptide(L)'
;WMTVFGNSALYIEMFQGGGFAQAVTDNVPLSLFLLLERLPFNAITSILGVLVVISFFVTSSDSGSMVIDIITAGGNPDPPIKDLKIEIS
;
A
#
# COMPACT_ATOMS: atom_id res chain seq x y z
N TRP A 1 3.16 -13.35 3.40
CA TRP A 1 3.87 -12.05 3.52
C TRP A 1 5.14 -12.19 4.35
N MET A 2 5.03 -12.39 5.68
CA MET A 2 6.20 -12.45 6.57
C MET A 2 7.22 -13.52 6.21
N THR A 3 6.79 -14.73 5.81
CA THR A 3 7.72 -15.78 5.40
C THR A 3 8.49 -15.41 4.14
N VAL A 4 7.85 -14.80 3.14
CA VAL A 4 8.52 -14.45 1.87
C VAL A 4 9.46 -13.26 2.08
N PHE A 5 8.93 -12.12 2.50
CA PHE A 5 9.73 -10.89 2.65
C PHE A 5 10.69 -10.96 3.84
N GLY A 6 10.27 -11.54 4.96
CA GLY A 6 11.11 -11.70 6.14
C GLY A 6 12.26 -12.67 5.90
N ASN A 7 12.01 -13.84 5.30
CA ASN A 7 13.10 -14.77 4.98
C ASN A 7 14.04 -14.18 3.91
N SER A 8 13.53 -13.45 2.91
CA SER A 8 14.38 -12.74 1.95
C SER A 8 15.27 -11.70 2.61
N ALA A 9 14.73 -10.87 3.51
CA ALA A 9 15.51 -9.89 4.26
C ALA A 9 16.59 -10.55 5.13
N LEU A 10 16.24 -11.62 5.86
CA LEU A 10 17.19 -12.39 6.66
C LEU A 10 18.27 -13.03 5.79
N TYR A 11 17.90 -13.58 4.64
CA TYR A 11 18.86 -14.19 3.71
C TYR A 11 19.86 -13.15 3.18
N ILE A 12 19.39 -11.95 2.82
CA ILE A 12 20.25 -10.85 2.38
C ILE A 12 21.20 -10.43 3.52
N GLU A 13 20.69 -10.26 4.74
CA GLU A 13 21.50 -9.87 5.90
C GLU A 13 22.57 -10.92 6.24
N MET A 14 22.21 -12.20 6.20
CA MET A 14 23.11 -13.29 6.61
C MET A 14 24.11 -13.70 5.53
N PHE A 15 23.73 -13.62 4.25
CA PHE A 15 24.49 -14.24 3.15
C PHE A 15 24.91 -13.29 2.02
N GLN A 16 24.42 -12.05 1.98
CA GLN A 16 24.75 -11.08 0.92
C GLN A 16 25.53 -9.84 1.40
N GLY A 17 26.31 -10.00 2.46
CA GLY A 17 27.23 -8.97 2.96
C GLY A 17 26.68 -8.06 4.06
N GLY A 18 25.45 -8.32 4.54
CA GLY A 18 24.87 -7.63 5.68
C GLY A 18 24.53 -6.15 5.44
N GLY A 19 24.12 -5.46 6.50
CA GLY A 19 23.81 -4.02 6.49
C GLY A 19 22.46 -3.66 5.88
N PHE A 20 21.67 -4.65 5.45
CA PHE A 20 20.33 -4.45 4.94
C PHE A 20 19.39 -3.95 6.05
N ALA A 21 19.50 -4.52 7.25
CA ALA A 21 18.71 -4.10 8.40
C ALA A 21 18.95 -2.62 8.77
N GLN A 22 20.21 -2.15 8.69
CA GLN A 22 20.53 -0.74 8.92
C GLN A 22 19.93 0.15 7.83
N ALA A 23 20.12 -0.19 6.55
CA ALA A 23 19.57 0.58 5.43
C ALA A 23 18.03 0.72 5.50
N VAL A 24 17.34 -0.35 5.92
CA VAL A 24 15.90 -0.34 6.17
C VAL A 24 15.52 0.55 7.35
N THR A 25 16.30 0.52 8.44
CA THR A 25 16.04 1.32 9.65
C THR A 25 16.23 2.81 9.38
N ASP A 26 17.20 3.17 8.54
CA ASP A 26 17.47 4.56 8.17
C ASP A 26 16.31 5.16 7.35
N ASN A 27 15.63 4.35 6.52
CA ASN A 27 14.48 4.78 5.72
C ASN A 27 13.42 3.69 5.60
N VAL A 28 12.64 3.51 6.67
CA VAL A 28 11.56 2.51 6.73
C VAL A 28 10.56 2.61 5.55
N PRO A 29 10.16 3.80 5.06
CA PRO A 29 9.25 3.89 3.93
C PRO A 29 9.81 3.27 2.63
N LEU A 30 11.13 3.19 2.49
CA LEU A 30 11.80 2.61 1.32
C LEU A 30 12.11 1.12 1.47
N SER A 31 11.86 0.54 2.65
CA SER A 31 12.24 -0.84 3.00
C SER A 31 11.82 -1.90 1.98
N LEU A 32 10.60 -1.80 1.45
CA LEU A 32 10.10 -2.70 0.42
C LEU A 32 10.92 -2.58 -0.88
N PHE A 33 11.19 -1.35 -1.33
CA PHE A 33 11.90 -1.10 -2.58
C PHE A 33 13.38 -1.48 -2.47
N LEU A 34 14.02 -1.21 -1.33
CA LEU A 34 15.38 -1.67 -1.03
C LEU A 34 15.48 -3.21 -1.09
N LEU A 35 14.44 -3.94 -0.68
CA LEU A 35 14.39 -5.40 -0.81
C LEU A 35 14.25 -5.82 -2.28
N LEU A 36 13.34 -5.18 -3.03
CA LEU A 36 13.09 -5.50 -4.43
C LEU A 36 14.31 -5.21 -5.32
N GLU A 37 15.12 -4.21 -4.98
CA GLU A 37 16.40 -3.90 -5.62
C GLU A 37 17.41 -5.05 -5.57
N ARG A 38 17.32 -5.92 -4.55
CA ARG A 38 18.18 -7.08 -4.36
C ARG A 38 17.73 -8.32 -5.14
N LEU A 39 16.58 -8.25 -5.82
CA LEU A 39 16.05 -9.35 -6.62
C LEU A 39 16.46 -9.22 -8.10
N PRO A 40 16.57 -10.34 -8.84
CA PRO A 40 16.67 -10.28 -10.29
C PRO A 40 15.42 -9.57 -10.86
N PHE A 41 15.62 -8.79 -11.92
CA PHE A 41 14.56 -7.96 -12.54
C PHE A 41 13.96 -6.88 -11.63
N ASN A 42 14.77 -6.27 -10.76
CA ASN A 42 14.36 -5.24 -9.80
C ASN A 42 13.46 -4.13 -10.37
N ALA A 43 13.70 -3.65 -11.59
CA ALA A 43 12.91 -2.59 -12.21
C ALA A 43 11.45 -3.04 -12.41
N ILE A 44 11.25 -4.27 -12.87
CA ILE A 44 9.91 -4.82 -13.11
C ILE A 44 9.19 -5.01 -11.78
N THR A 45 9.84 -5.65 -10.81
CA THR A 45 9.24 -5.91 -9.49
C THR A 45 8.95 -4.63 -8.73
N SER A 46 9.80 -3.60 -8.86
CA SER A 46 9.58 -2.28 -8.25
C SER A 46 8.41 -1.55 -8.87
N ILE A 47 8.26 -1.56 -10.20
CA ILE A 47 7.10 -0.99 -10.89
C ILE A 47 5.81 -1.68 -10.43
N LEU A 48 5.81 -3.02 -10.37
CA LEU A 48 4.68 -3.78 -9.85
C LEU A 48 4.38 -3.41 -8.39
N GLY A 49 5.41 -3.25 -7.56
CA GLY A 49 5.29 -2.79 -6.17
C GLY A 49 4.59 -1.43 -6.07
N VAL A 50 4.98 -0.47 -6.90
CA VAL A 50 4.33 0.86 -6.97
C VAL A 50 2.87 0.72 -7.36
N LEU A 51 2.55 -0.06 -8.39
CA LEU A 51 1.16 -0.27 -8.83
C LEU A 51 0.30 -0.91 -7.74
N VAL A 52 0.85 -1.87 -7.00
CA VAL A 52 0.19 -2.52 -5.88
C VAL A 52 -0.09 -1.51 -4.76
N VAL A 53 0.89 -0.69 -4.38
CA VAL A 53 0.71 0.35 -3.35
C VAL A 53 -0.38 1.35 -3.77
N ILE A 54 -0.36 1.83 -5.01
CA ILE A 54 -1.38 2.75 -5.54
C ILE A 54 -2.77 2.10 -5.52
N SER A 55 -2.87 0.84 -5.96
CA SER A 55 -4.15 0.13 -5.99
C SER A 55 -4.75 -0.04 -4.59
N PHE A 56 -3.93 -0.43 -3.61
CA PHE A 56 -4.37 -0.50 -2.22
C PHE A 56 -4.76 0.87 -1.66
N PHE A 57 -4.04 1.92 -2.03
CA PHE A 57 -4.37 3.27 -1.60
C PHE A 57 -5.73 3.74 -2.16
N VAL A 58 -5.99 3.52 -3.46
CA VAL A 58 -7.27 3.87 -4.09
C VAL A 58 -8.42 3.08 -3.47
N THR A 59 -8.30 1.76 -3.36
CA THR A 59 -9.35 0.91 -2.77
C THR A 59 -9.59 1.23 -1.29
N SER A 60 -8.52 1.50 -0.53
CA SER A 60 -8.63 1.89 0.89
C SER A 60 -9.26 3.27 1.04
N SER A 61 -8.99 4.20 0.12
CA SER A 61 -9.60 5.53 0.13
C SER A 61 -11.10 5.44 -0.17
N ASP A 62 -11.50 4.64 -1.15
CA ASP A 62 -12.89 4.40 -1.53
C ASP A 62 -13.69 3.74 -0.39
N SER A 63 -13.13 2.68 0.21
CA SER A 63 -13.73 2.02 1.38
C SER A 63 -13.82 2.97 2.59
N GLY A 64 -12.83 3.85 2.77
CA GLY A 64 -12.79 4.85 3.83
C GLY A 64 -13.86 5.93 3.66
N SER A 65 -14.05 6.46 2.46
CA SER A 65 -15.10 7.45 2.18
C SER A 65 -16.49 6.89 2.42
N MET A 66 -16.76 5.64 2.01
CA MET A 66 -18.05 5.00 2.27
C MET A 66 -18.37 4.93 3.77
N VAL A 67 -17.40 4.55 4.61
CA VAL A 67 -17.62 4.48 6.07
C VAL A 67 -17.91 5.85 6.67
N ILE A 68 -17.20 6.89 6.22
CA ILE A 68 -17.44 8.27 6.67
C ILE A 68 -18.81 8.77 6.20
N ASP A 69 -19.21 8.46 4.97
CA ASP A 69 -20.53 8.82 4.44
C ASP A 69 -21.66 8.15 5.23
N ILE A 70 -21.52 6.87 5.62
CA ILE A 70 -22.49 6.16 6.46
C ILE A 70 -22.62 6.82 7.84
N ILE A 71 -21.50 7.15 8.50
CA ILE A 71 -21.52 7.79 9.83
C ILE A 71 -22.17 9.17 9.77
N THR A 72 -21.84 9.97 8.74
CA THR A 72 -22.38 11.33 8.56
C THR A 72 -23.83 11.35 8.11
N ALA A 73 -24.31 10.29 7.44
CA ALA A 73 -25.72 10.08 7.09
C ALA A 73 -26.59 9.52 8.25
N GLY A 74 -26.07 9.51 9.49
CA GLY A 74 -26.82 9.03 10.66
C GLY A 74 -26.87 7.50 10.79
N GLY A 75 -25.93 6.78 10.17
CA GLY A 75 -25.86 5.32 10.19
C GLY A 75 -26.67 4.63 9.10
N ASN A 76 -27.14 5.37 8.09
CA ASN A 76 -27.79 4.78 6.93
C ASN A 76 -26.73 4.05 6.06
N PRO A 77 -26.83 2.71 5.87
CA PRO A 77 -25.88 1.93 5.08
C PRO A 77 -25.91 2.25 3.58
N ASP A 78 -26.97 2.93 3.10
CA ASP A 78 -27.06 3.56 1.78
C ASP A 78 -27.12 5.10 1.96
N PRO A 79 -26.00 5.76 2.30
CA PRO A 79 -25.94 7.21 2.29
C PRO A 79 -26.23 7.67 0.85
N PRO A 80 -27.07 8.71 0.64
CA PRO A 80 -27.40 9.15 -0.70
C PRO A 80 -26.12 9.58 -1.42
N ILE A 81 -25.70 8.78 -2.40
CA ILE A 81 -24.81 9.20 -3.49
C ILE A 81 -25.41 10.52 -3.98
N LYS A 82 -24.61 11.59 -4.04
CA LYS A 82 -25.06 12.94 -4.40
C LYS A 82 -25.89 12.92 -5.69
N ASP A 83 -27.19 12.71 -5.55
CA ASP A 83 -28.21 13.13 -6.50
C ASP A 83 -28.29 14.62 -6.34
N LEU A 84 -27.33 15.30 -6.96
CA LEU A 84 -27.48 16.67 -7.41
C LEU A 84 -28.53 16.67 -8.52
N LYS A 85 -29.75 16.23 -8.21
CA LYS A 85 -30.93 16.58 -8.98
C LYS A 85 -31.20 18.02 -8.63
N ILE A 86 -30.50 18.86 -9.38
CA ILE A 86 -30.85 20.21 -9.77
C ILE A 86 -32.39 20.35 -9.67
N GLU A 87 -32.86 20.94 -8.56
CA GLU A 87 -34.18 21.59 -8.49
C GLU A 87 -34.11 22.81 -9.43
N ILE A 88 -34.16 22.55 -10.73
CA ILE A 88 -34.54 23.50 -11.76
C ILE A 88 -35.57 22.78 -12.62
N SER A 89 -36.82 22.82 -12.18
CA SER A 89 -38.03 23.08 -12.98
C SER A 89 -39.29 22.70 -12.22
#